data_AF-A0A7Y2HFQ7-F1
#
_entry.id   AF-A0A7Y2HFQ7-F1
#
_cell.length_a   1.000
_cell.length_b   1.000
_cell.length_c   1.000
_cell.angle_alpha   90.00
_cell.angle_beta   90.00
_cell.angle_gamma   90.00
#
_symmetry.space_group_name_H-M   'P 1'
#
loop_
_entity.id
_entity.type
_entity.pdbx_description
1 polymer ?
#
loop_
_entity_poly.entity_id
_entity_poly.type
_entity_poly.pdbx_seq_one_letter_code
_entity_poly.pdbx_strand_id
1 'polypeptide(L)'
;VTLHDRLLHHHTTGLSTVEVSSVNASRLVGEFESYYSKAQNSPTARYKTYVIKGSNHPDKMKMLSEWLAKHQIEFGKGASGNRKLTGFSYQKGTNGSVSIGSDDMIISAYQPKSNLVTAFFEPNPSLVDSMTYDITAWAVPYMYDLEAYALTERVNVTSPYSIEAASAQISDGKSYAYVAAYETLNDVKWMASLLNKGVKIRVAEKDFSVDGQSFRKGALVVLRWDNEHLEGYHELVREATNEFGQDTKTIKTGLVNLGKDFGSRYYTLIEAPKVAVLSGSEVS
;
A
#
# COMPACT_ATOMS: atom_id res chain seq x y z
N VAL A 1 19.31 26.87 -25.87
CA VAL A 1 20.08 26.09 -24.87
C VAL A 1 20.53 24.80 -25.53
N THR A 2 21.82 24.61 -25.74
CA THR A 2 22.37 23.40 -26.38
C THR A 2 22.70 22.30 -25.35
N LEU A 3 22.97 21.07 -25.80
CA LEU A 3 23.45 20.00 -24.91
C LEU A 3 24.79 20.37 -24.25
N HIS A 4 25.67 21.05 -25.00
CA HIS A 4 26.95 21.55 -24.51
C HIS A 4 26.74 22.57 -23.37
N ASP A 5 25.81 23.52 -23.54
CA ASP A 5 25.48 24.49 -22.49
C ASP A 5 24.94 23.81 -21.23
N ARG A 6 24.08 22.79 -21.37
CA ARG A 6 23.55 22.02 -20.22
C ARG A 6 24.65 21.30 -19.47
N LEU A 7 25.58 20.65 -20.19
CA LEU A 7 26.71 19.95 -19.57
C LEU A 7 27.60 20.91 -18.79
N LEU A 8 27.94 22.07 -19.39
CA LEU A 8 28.72 23.10 -18.71
C LEU A 8 27.98 23.65 -17.47
N HIS A 9 26.68 23.94 -17.57
CA HIS A 9 25.91 24.42 -16.42
C HIS A 9 25.80 23.39 -15.29
N HIS A 10 25.55 22.11 -15.60
CA HIS A 10 25.53 21.05 -14.60
C HIS A 10 26.89 20.86 -13.93
N HIS A 11 27.97 20.86 -14.71
CA HIS A 11 29.34 20.74 -14.21
C HIS A 11 29.69 21.91 -13.28
N THR A 12 29.49 23.15 -13.73
CA THR A 12 29.77 24.35 -12.94
C THR A 12 28.94 24.38 -11.66
N THR A 13 27.64 24.10 -11.74
CA THR A 13 26.76 24.05 -10.57
C THR A 13 27.21 22.97 -9.57
N GLY A 14 27.59 21.79 -10.06
CA GLY A 14 28.11 20.70 -9.24
C GLY A 14 29.38 21.11 -8.48
N LEU A 15 30.37 21.64 -9.19
CA LEU A 15 31.62 22.11 -8.57
C LEU A 15 31.39 23.25 -7.59
N SER A 16 30.60 24.26 -7.96
CA SER A 16 30.29 25.38 -7.05
C SER A 16 29.53 24.93 -5.82
N THR A 17 28.65 23.92 -5.92
CA THR A 17 27.96 23.35 -4.75
C THR A 17 28.96 22.71 -3.80
N VAL A 18 29.92 21.94 -4.31
CA VAL A 18 30.97 21.30 -3.49
C VAL A 18 31.86 22.34 -2.83
N GLU A 19 32.32 23.34 -3.59
CA GLU A 19 33.17 24.42 -3.10
C GLU A 19 32.49 25.22 -1.99
N VAL A 20 31.28 25.72 -2.24
CA VAL A 20 30.52 26.51 -1.26
C VAL A 20 30.18 25.67 -0.03
N SER A 21 29.85 24.38 -0.20
CA SER A 21 29.59 23.46 0.92
C SER A 21 30.84 23.21 1.76
N SER A 22 32.01 23.11 1.13
CA SER A 22 33.29 22.94 1.82
C SER A 22 33.64 24.19 2.63
N VAL A 23 33.52 25.38 2.04
CA VAL A 23 33.77 26.67 2.71
C VAL A 23 32.83 26.88 3.90
N ASN A 24 31.59 26.40 3.82
CA ASN A 24 30.56 26.58 4.85
C ASN A 24 30.27 25.31 5.67
N ALA A 25 31.17 24.33 5.68
CA ALA A 25 30.90 22.99 6.22
C ALA A 25 30.35 23.01 7.66
N SER A 26 30.96 23.78 8.56
CA SER A 26 30.51 23.89 9.96
C SER A 26 29.10 24.45 10.09
N ARG A 27 28.76 25.47 9.28
CA ARG A 27 27.41 26.06 9.26
C ARG A 27 26.41 25.07 8.67
N LEU A 28 26.76 24.39 7.58
CA LEU A 28 25.89 23.39 6.95
C LEU A 28 25.52 22.27 7.93
N VAL A 29 26.50 21.74 8.66
CA VAL A 29 26.27 20.70 9.68
C VAL A 29 25.43 21.24 10.83
N GLY A 30 25.72 22.45 11.32
CA GLY A 30 24.94 23.07 12.39
C GLY A 30 23.48 23.33 12.01
N GLU A 31 23.22 23.80 10.79
CA GLU A 31 21.85 23.99 10.29
C GLU A 31 21.14 22.66 10.05
N PHE A 32 21.86 21.63 9.58
CA PHE A 32 21.32 20.27 9.46
C PHE A 32 20.87 19.74 10.83
N GLU A 33 21.74 19.77 11.84
CA GLU A 33 21.40 19.34 13.21
C GLU A 33 20.21 20.15 13.77
N SER A 34 20.25 21.47 13.65
CA SER A 34 19.19 22.39 14.05
C SER A 34 17.86 22.05 13.39
N TYR A 35 17.85 21.78 12.09
CA TYR A 35 16.66 21.41 11.34
C TYR A 35 16.01 20.13 11.89
N TYR A 36 16.78 19.05 12.06
CA TYR A 36 16.27 17.77 12.54
C TYR A 36 15.90 17.80 14.03
N SER A 37 16.71 18.45 14.87
CA SER A 37 16.45 18.59 16.31
C SER A 37 15.19 19.41 16.60
N LYS A 38 14.99 20.52 15.89
CA LYS A 38 13.75 21.31 15.99
C LYS A 38 12.53 20.49 15.58
N ALA A 39 12.63 19.77 14.47
CA ALA A 39 11.53 18.98 13.95
C ALA A 39 11.16 17.81 14.87
N GLN A 40 12.15 17.12 15.46
CA GLN A 40 11.93 16.03 16.42
C GLN A 40 11.31 16.51 17.74
N ASN A 41 11.78 17.64 18.28
CA ASN A 41 11.37 18.11 19.60
C ASN A 41 10.09 18.96 19.56
N SER A 42 9.91 19.74 18.51
CA SER A 42 8.80 20.69 18.33
C SER A 42 8.28 20.67 16.88
N PRO A 43 7.63 19.58 16.43
CA PRO A 43 7.00 19.54 15.11
C PRO A 43 6.07 20.75 14.93
N THR A 44 6.16 21.46 13.82
CA THR A 44 5.33 22.66 13.56
C THR A 44 3.97 22.32 12.96
N ALA A 45 3.85 21.15 12.32
CA ALA A 45 2.64 20.66 11.67
C ALA A 45 1.43 20.59 12.62
N ARG A 46 0.22 20.82 12.12
CA ARG A 46 -1.02 20.72 12.92
C ARG A 46 -1.17 19.35 13.58
N TYR A 47 -0.94 18.29 12.80
CA TYR A 47 -1.07 16.92 13.26
C TYR A 47 0.24 16.40 13.83
N LYS A 48 0.15 15.76 14.99
CA LYS A 48 1.27 15.34 15.83
C LYS A 48 1.43 13.82 15.88
N THR A 49 0.35 13.10 15.63
CA THR A 49 0.30 11.65 15.66
C THR A 49 -0.63 11.17 14.57
N TYR A 50 -0.23 10.11 13.88
CA TYR A 50 -1.08 9.39 12.93
C TYR A 50 -1.35 8.00 13.50
N VAL A 51 -2.63 7.63 13.54
CA VAL A 51 -3.12 6.34 14.05
C VAL A 51 -3.65 5.55 12.87
N ILE A 52 -3.09 4.37 12.62
CA ILE A 52 -3.58 3.43 11.64
C ILE A 52 -4.27 2.30 12.40
N LYS A 53 -5.55 2.09 12.12
CA LYS A 53 -6.37 1.14 12.88
C LYS A 53 -5.93 -0.29 12.61
N GLY A 54 -5.87 -1.11 13.67
CA GLY A 54 -5.56 -2.54 13.55
C GLY A 54 -6.63 -3.35 12.81
N SER A 55 -7.82 -2.79 12.58
CA SER A 55 -8.91 -3.36 11.77
C SER A 55 -8.60 -3.43 10.27
N ASN A 56 -7.55 -2.74 9.82
CA ASN A 56 -7.11 -2.79 8.42
C ASN A 56 -6.65 -4.19 8.02
N HIS A 57 -6.73 -4.49 6.73
CA HIS A 57 -6.26 -5.77 6.19
C HIS A 57 -4.77 -6.00 6.54
N PRO A 58 -4.38 -7.19 7.04
CA PRO A 58 -3.01 -7.47 7.45
C PRO A 58 -1.96 -7.17 6.38
N ASP A 59 -2.24 -7.48 5.11
CA ASP A 59 -1.32 -7.16 4.00
C ASP A 59 -1.12 -5.66 3.80
N LYS A 60 -2.17 -4.84 3.95
CA LYS A 60 -2.04 -3.38 3.87
C LYS A 60 -1.16 -2.87 5.01
N MET A 61 -1.35 -3.41 6.21
CA MET A 61 -0.51 -3.09 7.37
C MET A 61 0.95 -3.53 7.14
N LYS A 62 1.17 -4.69 6.51
CA LYS A 62 2.50 -5.22 6.19
C LYS A 62 3.22 -4.31 5.20
N MET A 63 2.57 -4.00 4.09
CA MET A 63 3.08 -3.08 3.08
C MET A 63 3.43 -1.72 3.69
N LEU A 64 2.55 -1.17 4.54
CA LEU A 64 2.82 0.07 5.24
C LEU A 64 4.04 -0.04 6.14
N SER A 65 4.14 -1.10 6.96
CA SER A 65 5.24 -1.30 7.90
C SER A 65 6.60 -1.42 7.19
N GLU A 66 6.65 -2.17 6.07
CA GLU A 66 7.83 -2.30 5.23
C GLU A 66 8.19 -0.97 4.55
N TRP A 67 7.18 -0.22 4.08
CA TRP A 67 7.37 1.09 3.48
C TRP A 67 7.91 2.10 4.50
N LEU A 68 7.36 2.14 5.72
CA LEU A 68 7.85 3.00 6.80
C LEU A 68 9.28 2.64 7.19
N ALA A 69 9.58 1.34 7.35
CA ALA A 69 10.92 0.84 7.67
C ALA A 69 11.94 1.21 6.58
N LYS A 70 11.58 1.07 5.29
CA LYS A 70 12.42 1.48 4.15
C LYS A 70 12.73 2.97 4.18
N HIS A 71 11.77 3.80 4.61
CA HIS A 71 11.97 5.24 4.77
C HIS A 71 12.55 5.61 6.14
N GLN A 72 12.89 4.63 6.99
CA GLN A 72 13.35 4.82 8.37
C GLN A 72 12.45 5.78 9.16
N ILE A 73 11.14 5.64 8.98
CA ILE A 73 10.13 6.31 9.79
C ILE A 73 9.86 5.42 10.99
N GLU A 74 9.91 6.00 12.18
CA GLU A 74 9.62 5.30 13.43
C GLU A 74 8.10 5.13 13.60
N PHE A 75 7.70 3.90 13.94
CA PHE A 75 6.31 3.53 14.24
C PHE A 75 6.30 2.42 15.29
N GLY A 76 5.16 2.26 15.97
CA GLY A 76 4.99 1.21 16.96
C GLY A 76 3.55 1.10 17.44
N LYS A 77 3.34 0.45 18.58
CA LYS A 77 2.03 0.42 19.26
C LYS A 77 1.93 1.58 20.25
N GLY A 78 0.71 2.08 20.45
CA GLY A 78 0.41 3.07 21.49
C GLY A 78 -0.03 2.40 22.79
N ALA A 79 -0.05 3.19 23.87
CA ALA A 79 -0.74 2.78 25.09
C ALA A 79 -2.24 2.61 24.78
N SER A 80 -2.72 1.36 24.79
CA SER A 80 -4.15 1.07 24.66
C SER A 80 -4.91 1.74 25.80
N GLY A 81 -6.01 2.42 25.48
CA GLY A 81 -6.81 3.09 26.48
C GLY A 81 -8.16 3.57 25.95
N ASN A 82 -9.13 3.64 26.86
CA ASN A 82 -10.49 4.12 26.55
C ASN A 82 -10.56 5.65 26.39
N ARG A 83 -9.42 6.35 26.40
CA ARG A 83 -9.37 7.80 26.18
C ARG A 83 -9.78 8.10 24.75
N LYS A 84 -10.88 8.85 24.62
CA LYS A 84 -11.32 9.41 23.35
C LYS A 84 -10.43 10.60 22.99
N LEU A 85 -9.79 10.52 21.84
CA LEU A 85 -9.01 11.59 21.22
C LEU A 85 -9.82 12.16 20.06
N THR A 86 -9.52 13.39 19.67
CA THR A 86 -10.11 14.03 18.49
C THR A 86 -9.08 14.08 17.37
N GLY A 87 -9.49 13.66 16.18
CA GLY A 87 -8.61 13.65 15.01
C GLY A 87 -9.38 13.68 13.70
N PHE A 88 -8.67 14.02 12.62
CA PHE A 88 -9.19 13.95 11.27
C PHE A 88 -9.24 12.50 10.80
N SER A 89 -10.40 12.01 10.39
CA SER A 89 -10.56 10.69 9.78
C SER A 89 -10.30 10.77 8.29
N TYR A 90 -9.35 9.98 7.77
CA TYR A 90 -9.07 9.94 6.33
C TYR A 90 -10.28 9.39 5.55
N GLN A 91 -10.97 8.39 6.08
CA GLN A 91 -12.14 7.75 5.42
C GLN A 91 -13.32 8.71 5.30
N LYS A 92 -13.55 9.51 6.34
CA LYS A 92 -14.74 10.39 6.42
C LYS A 92 -14.45 11.82 5.96
N GLY A 93 -13.19 12.19 5.72
CA GLY A 93 -12.78 13.55 5.37
C GLY A 93 -13.13 14.61 6.43
N THR A 94 -13.40 14.19 7.66
CA THR A 94 -13.93 15.05 8.74
C THR A 94 -13.30 14.70 10.08
N ASN A 95 -13.35 15.65 11.03
CA ASN A 95 -12.91 15.38 12.39
C ASN A 95 -13.92 14.48 13.12
N GLY A 96 -13.40 13.52 13.88
CA GLY A 96 -14.19 12.61 14.69
C GLY A 96 -13.44 12.20 15.95
N SER A 97 -14.16 11.47 16.81
CA SER A 97 -13.55 10.86 17.99
C SER A 97 -12.97 9.50 17.63
N VAL A 98 -11.78 9.21 18.15
CA VAL A 98 -11.07 7.94 17.98
C VAL A 98 -10.44 7.50 19.30
N SER A 99 -10.46 6.20 19.57
CA SER A 99 -9.69 5.57 20.65
C SER A 99 -8.55 4.75 20.07
N ILE A 100 -7.49 4.59 20.87
CA ILE A 100 -6.31 3.81 20.52
C ILE A 100 -6.46 2.41 21.09
N GLY A 101 -6.52 1.42 20.20
CA GLY A 101 -6.52 0.00 20.53
C GLY A 101 -5.10 -0.57 20.66
N SER A 102 -5.01 -1.80 21.17
CA SER A 102 -3.76 -2.55 21.33
C SER A 102 -3.08 -2.93 20.01
N ASP A 103 -3.84 -2.97 18.93
CA ASP A 103 -3.37 -3.43 17.62
C ASP A 103 -3.27 -2.29 16.60
N ASP A 104 -3.52 -1.06 17.04
CA ASP A 104 -3.31 0.12 16.23
C ASP A 104 -1.82 0.43 16.09
N MET A 105 -1.42 0.83 14.89
CA MET A 105 -0.10 1.36 14.62
C MET A 105 -0.10 2.88 14.85
N ILE A 106 0.89 3.36 15.58
CA ILE A 106 1.11 4.76 15.93
C ILE A 106 2.38 5.24 15.25
N ILE A 107 2.24 6.37 14.55
CA ILE A 107 3.34 7.08 13.89
C ILE A 107 3.37 8.48 14.49
N SER A 108 4.35 8.76 15.34
CA SER A 108 4.50 10.07 15.97
C SER A 108 5.31 11.01 15.08
N ALA A 109 4.90 12.27 14.94
CA ALA A 109 5.72 13.27 14.27
C ALA A 109 6.95 13.69 15.11
N TYR A 110 7.07 13.28 16.38
CA TYR A 110 8.19 13.60 17.27
C TYR A 110 9.38 12.64 17.06
N GLN A 111 9.92 12.66 15.84
CA GLN A 111 11.04 11.82 15.41
C GLN A 111 11.94 12.62 14.45
N PRO A 112 13.19 12.19 14.18
CA PRO A 112 14.07 12.93 13.27
C PRO A 112 13.41 13.25 11.91
N LYS A 113 12.67 12.29 11.33
CA LYS A 113 11.99 12.47 10.04
C LYS A 113 10.63 13.17 10.13
N SER A 114 10.39 13.98 11.16
CA SER A 114 9.12 14.68 11.42
C SER A 114 8.49 15.33 10.19
N ASN A 115 9.24 16.18 9.49
CA ASN A 115 8.73 16.91 8.32
C ASN A 115 8.32 15.97 7.18
N LEU A 116 9.05 14.86 7.00
CA LEU A 116 8.74 13.84 6.01
C LEU A 116 7.46 13.08 6.38
N VAL A 117 7.31 12.70 7.65
CA VAL A 117 6.08 12.07 8.17
C VAL A 117 4.90 13.02 7.98
N THR A 118 5.04 14.30 8.31
CA THR A 118 4.00 15.30 8.05
C THR A 118 3.64 15.36 6.58
N ALA A 119 4.61 15.45 5.67
CA ALA A 119 4.34 15.53 4.25
C ALA A 119 3.58 14.29 3.73
N PHE A 120 3.98 13.09 4.17
CA PHE A 120 3.36 11.84 3.74
C PHE A 120 2.00 11.57 4.35
N PHE A 121 1.68 12.17 5.50
CA PHE A 121 0.42 11.94 6.19
C PHE A 121 -0.46 13.19 6.26
N GLU A 122 -0.11 14.31 5.62
CA GLU A 122 -0.95 15.52 5.62
C GLU A 122 -2.31 15.24 4.93
N PRO A 123 -3.45 15.30 5.65
CA PRO A 123 -4.74 14.96 5.05
C PRO A 123 -5.21 15.92 3.96
N ASN A 124 -4.82 17.20 4.04
CA ASN A 124 -5.23 18.25 3.10
C ASN A 124 -4.04 19.17 2.76
N PRO A 125 -3.12 18.74 1.88
CA PRO A 125 -1.97 19.55 1.53
C PRO A 125 -2.40 20.82 0.79
N SER A 126 -1.92 21.97 1.23
CA SER A 126 -2.10 23.23 0.50
C SER A 126 -1.09 23.30 -0.63
N LEU A 127 -1.57 23.41 -1.87
CA LEU A 127 -0.74 23.58 -3.06
C LEU A 127 -0.71 25.07 -3.43
N VAL A 128 0.49 25.61 -3.65
CA VAL A 128 0.70 27.05 -3.92
C VAL A 128 0.41 27.42 -5.39
N ASP A 129 0.47 26.44 -6.31
CA ASP A 129 0.25 26.66 -7.75
C ASP A 129 -0.33 25.39 -8.42
N SER A 130 -1.17 25.58 -9.44
CA SER A 130 -1.78 24.53 -10.27
C SER A 130 -0.87 24.04 -11.39
N MET A 131 0.24 24.73 -11.70
CA MET A 131 1.14 24.35 -12.79
C MET A 131 1.93 23.05 -12.55
N THR A 132 1.88 22.48 -11.35
CA THR A 132 2.49 21.17 -11.09
C THR A 132 1.41 20.09 -11.19
N TYR A 133 1.04 19.78 -12.43
CA TYR A 133 0.04 18.75 -12.77
C TYR A 133 0.39 17.32 -12.28
N ASP A 134 1.55 17.13 -11.63
CA ASP A 134 2.08 15.84 -11.19
C ASP A 134 2.28 15.69 -9.66
N ILE A 135 1.82 16.63 -8.83
CA ILE A 135 1.99 16.52 -7.36
C ILE A 135 0.64 16.46 -6.67
N THR A 136 -0.13 15.44 -6.99
CA THR A 136 -1.10 14.94 -6.02
C THR A 136 -0.33 14.03 -5.04
N ALA A 137 0.29 14.61 -4.02
CA ALA A 137 0.79 13.83 -2.89
C ALA A 137 -0.43 13.25 -2.16
N TRP A 138 -0.87 12.07 -2.58
CA TRP A 138 -1.94 11.35 -1.91
C TRP A 138 -1.35 10.89 -0.59
N ALA A 139 -1.84 11.43 0.52
CA ALA A 139 -1.42 11.00 1.84
C ALA A 139 -1.42 9.47 1.90
N VAL A 140 -0.38 8.89 2.51
CA VAL A 140 -0.17 7.44 2.58
C VAL A 140 -1.42 6.66 3.00
N PRO A 141 -2.23 7.14 3.98
CA PRO A 141 -3.48 6.47 4.31
C PRO A 141 -4.51 6.37 3.17
N TYR A 142 -4.57 7.35 2.27
CA TYR A 142 -5.42 7.27 1.08
C TYR A 142 -4.86 6.29 0.06
N MET A 143 -3.54 6.33 -0.19
CA MET A 143 -2.89 5.47 -1.18
C MET A 143 -3.07 3.98 -0.89
N TYR A 144 -3.01 3.59 0.39
CA TYR A 144 -3.21 2.21 0.82
C TYR A 144 -4.65 1.88 1.24
N ASP A 145 -5.58 2.84 1.13
CA ASP A 145 -6.97 2.70 1.59
C ASP A 145 -7.03 2.17 3.05
N LEU A 146 -6.42 2.92 3.96
CA LEU A 146 -6.21 2.55 5.35
C LEU A 146 -7.14 3.32 6.28
N GLU A 147 -7.94 2.62 7.08
CA GLU A 147 -8.66 3.20 8.21
C GLU A 147 -7.67 3.89 9.17
N ALA A 148 -7.70 5.21 9.19
CA ALA A 148 -6.66 6.02 9.81
C ALA A 148 -7.17 7.35 10.34
N TYR A 149 -6.40 7.94 11.26
CA TYR A 149 -6.70 9.21 11.89
C TYR A 149 -5.45 10.07 12.10
N ALA A 150 -5.55 11.37 11.81
CA ALA A 150 -4.53 12.36 12.13
C ALA A 150 -4.93 13.14 13.38
N LEU A 151 -4.16 13.03 14.45
CA LEU A 151 -4.44 13.65 15.75
C LEU A 151 -3.64 14.94 15.93
N THR A 152 -4.23 15.96 16.55
CA THR A 152 -3.51 17.17 16.95
C THR A 152 -2.69 17.00 18.24
N GLU A 153 -2.90 15.89 18.94
CA GLU A 153 -2.22 15.57 20.19
C GLU A 153 -1.07 14.59 19.96
N ARG A 154 -0.03 14.69 20.79
CA ARG A 154 1.08 13.73 20.81
C ARG A 154 0.65 12.46 21.53
N VAL A 155 0.85 11.33 20.88
CA VAL A 155 0.79 9.99 21.47
C VAL A 155 2.17 9.38 21.36
N ASN A 156 2.66 8.82 22.47
CA ASN A 156 3.94 8.14 22.51
C ASN A 156 3.77 6.68 22.07
N VAL A 157 4.76 6.21 21.31
CA VAL A 157 4.94 4.78 21.03
C VAL A 157 5.43 4.10 22.32
N THR A 158 4.80 2.99 22.71
CA THR A 158 5.11 2.26 23.94
C THR A 158 5.80 0.93 23.70
N SER A 159 5.61 0.32 22.53
CA SER A 159 6.28 -0.93 22.16
C SER A 159 6.42 -1.06 20.64
N PRO A 160 7.32 -1.93 20.15
CA PRO A 160 7.44 -2.23 18.73
C PRO A 160 6.13 -2.76 18.14
N TYR A 161 5.90 -2.47 16.86
CA TYR A 161 4.80 -3.06 16.09
C TYR A 161 5.32 -4.26 15.32
N SER A 162 4.61 -5.39 15.36
CA SER A 162 4.91 -6.59 14.59
C SER A 162 3.65 -7.10 13.91
N ILE A 163 3.80 -7.57 12.68
CA ILE A 163 2.75 -8.25 11.93
C ILE A 163 3.17 -9.70 11.81
N GLU A 164 2.29 -10.60 12.23
CA GLU A 164 2.49 -12.02 12.01
C GLU A 164 2.36 -12.32 10.52
N ALA A 165 3.29 -13.09 9.98
CA ALA A 165 3.20 -13.53 8.60
C ALA A 165 2.04 -14.53 8.47
N ALA A 166 1.04 -14.19 7.67
CA ALA A 166 0.02 -15.16 7.27
C ALA A 166 0.69 -16.23 6.40
N SER A 167 0.59 -17.50 6.80
CA SER A 167 0.97 -18.62 5.94
C SER A 167 -0.22 -19.00 5.07
N ALA A 168 -0.18 -18.67 3.77
CA ALA A 168 -1.13 -19.25 2.82
C ALA A 168 -0.85 -20.76 2.71
N GLN A 169 -1.90 -21.57 2.82
CA GLN A 169 -1.82 -23.02 2.59
C GLN A 169 -2.87 -23.36 1.53
N ILE A 170 -2.43 -23.64 0.31
CA ILE A 170 -3.25 -24.29 -0.71
C ILE A 170 -3.11 -25.80 -0.56
N SER A 171 -4.22 -26.52 -0.57
CA SER A 171 -4.20 -27.99 -0.55
C SER A 171 -3.72 -28.54 -1.90
N ASP A 172 -2.79 -29.50 -1.87
CA ASP A 172 -2.30 -30.18 -3.07
C ASP A 172 -3.38 -31.10 -3.69
N GLY A 173 -3.57 -30.98 -5.00
CA GLY A 173 -4.18 -31.99 -5.88
C GLY A 173 -5.69 -32.19 -5.75
N LYS A 174 -6.42 -31.80 -6.82
CA LYS A 174 -7.89 -31.91 -7.04
C LYS A 174 -8.71 -30.74 -6.51
N SER A 175 -8.56 -29.58 -7.14
CA SER A 175 -9.52 -28.48 -7.04
C SER A 175 -10.48 -28.47 -8.24
N TYR A 176 -11.74 -28.11 -7.99
CA TYR A 176 -12.67 -27.66 -9.03
C TYR A 176 -12.35 -26.21 -9.42
N ALA A 177 -12.04 -25.38 -8.42
CA ALA A 177 -11.64 -24.00 -8.60
C ALA A 177 -10.71 -23.53 -7.48
N TYR A 178 -9.98 -22.46 -7.74
CA TYR A 178 -9.36 -21.62 -6.72
C TYR A 178 -10.10 -20.29 -6.66
N VAL A 179 -10.40 -19.82 -5.45
CA VAL A 179 -11.09 -18.55 -5.24
C VAL A 179 -10.27 -17.67 -4.31
N ALA A 180 -10.03 -16.43 -4.72
CA ALA A 180 -9.31 -15.43 -3.94
C ALA A 180 -10.14 -14.14 -3.84
N ALA A 181 -10.09 -13.48 -2.69
CA ALA A 181 -10.62 -12.13 -2.56
C ALA A 181 -9.79 -11.12 -3.38
N TYR A 182 -10.36 -9.95 -3.66
CA TYR A 182 -9.70 -8.84 -4.37
C TYR A 182 -9.86 -7.55 -3.57
N GLU A 183 -8.95 -7.34 -2.62
CA GLU A 183 -8.97 -6.31 -1.58
C GLU A 183 -7.62 -5.60 -1.41
N THR A 184 -6.51 -6.21 -1.87
CA THR A 184 -5.14 -5.70 -1.66
C THR A 184 -4.34 -5.61 -2.95
N LEU A 185 -3.22 -4.87 -2.93
CA LEU A 185 -2.31 -4.81 -4.08
C LEU A 185 -1.63 -6.16 -4.35
N ASN A 186 -1.46 -7.00 -3.32
CA ASN A 186 -0.90 -8.34 -3.51
C ASN A 186 -1.85 -9.22 -4.32
N ASP A 187 -3.16 -9.05 -4.15
CA ASP A 187 -4.19 -9.74 -4.95
C ASP A 187 -4.09 -9.35 -6.43
N VAL A 188 -3.79 -8.07 -6.71
CA VAL A 188 -3.54 -7.58 -8.08
C VAL A 188 -2.28 -8.22 -8.67
N LYS A 189 -1.18 -8.29 -7.89
CA LYS A 189 0.06 -8.93 -8.33
C LYS A 189 -0.12 -10.43 -8.56
N TRP A 190 -0.86 -11.10 -7.68
CA TRP A 190 -1.24 -12.50 -7.81
C TRP A 190 -2.00 -12.75 -9.11
N MET A 191 -3.06 -11.95 -9.34
CA MET A 191 -3.86 -12.02 -10.56
C MET A 191 -3.01 -11.75 -11.81
N ALA A 192 -2.20 -10.69 -11.80
CA ALA A 192 -1.36 -10.31 -12.94
C ALA A 192 -0.29 -11.35 -13.26
N SER A 193 0.35 -11.95 -12.24
CA SER A 193 1.32 -13.03 -12.41
C SER A 193 0.70 -14.23 -13.11
N LEU A 194 -0.52 -14.61 -12.69
CA LEU A 194 -1.28 -15.70 -13.31
C LEU A 194 -1.71 -15.38 -14.74
N LEU A 195 -2.26 -14.19 -14.99
CA LEU A 195 -2.62 -13.74 -16.35
C LEU A 195 -1.41 -13.74 -17.28
N ASN A 196 -0.23 -13.29 -16.81
CA ASN A 196 1.02 -13.32 -17.58
C ASN A 196 1.48 -14.74 -17.92
N LYS A 197 1.18 -15.71 -17.06
CA LYS A 197 1.43 -17.15 -17.29
C LYS A 197 0.34 -17.82 -18.13
N GLY A 198 -0.63 -17.05 -18.65
CA GLY A 198 -1.72 -17.53 -19.49
C GLY A 198 -2.90 -18.14 -18.73
N VAL A 199 -2.89 -18.11 -17.40
CA VAL A 199 -3.99 -18.64 -16.57
C VAL A 199 -5.21 -17.76 -16.75
N LYS A 200 -6.33 -18.39 -17.09
CA LYS A 200 -7.65 -17.75 -17.21
C LYS A 200 -8.28 -17.58 -15.85
N ILE A 201 -8.66 -16.33 -15.56
CA ILE A 201 -9.26 -15.92 -14.30
C ILE A 201 -10.60 -15.27 -14.60
N ARG A 202 -11.63 -15.58 -13.81
CA ARG A 202 -12.94 -14.95 -13.86
C ARG A 202 -13.15 -14.05 -12.64
N VAL A 203 -13.94 -12.99 -12.80
CA VAL A 203 -14.40 -12.16 -11.69
C VAL A 203 -15.86 -12.43 -11.39
N ALA A 204 -16.21 -12.59 -10.12
CA ALA A 204 -17.59 -12.76 -9.68
C ALA A 204 -18.31 -11.41 -9.62
N GLU A 205 -19.41 -11.24 -10.34
CA GLU A 205 -20.20 -10.00 -10.33
C GLU A 205 -21.16 -9.89 -9.13
N LYS A 206 -21.36 -11.00 -8.41
CA LYS A 206 -22.28 -11.12 -7.27
C LYS A 206 -21.62 -11.88 -6.14
N ASP A 207 -22.10 -11.63 -4.92
CA ASP A 207 -21.75 -12.43 -3.75
C ASP A 207 -22.21 -13.89 -3.96
N PHE A 208 -21.42 -14.84 -3.47
CA PHE A 208 -21.72 -16.26 -3.59
C PHE A 208 -21.12 -17.06 -2.42
N SER A 209 -21.65 -18.26 -2.18
CA SER A 209 -21.12 -19.20 -1.20
C SER A 209 -20.95 -20.57 -1.83
N VAL A 210 -19.81 -21.21 -1.59
CA VAL A 210 -19.47 -22.53 -2.11
C VAL A 210 -18.59 -23.26 -1.09
N ASP A 211 -18.81 -24.57 -0.92
CA ASP A 211 -18.02 -25.41 -0.01
C ASP A 211 -17.98 -24.87 1.43
N GLY A 212 -19.10 -24.29 1.89
CA GLY A 212 -19.24 -23.67 3.21
C GLY A 212 -18.53 -22.32 3.39
N GLN A 213 -17.92 -21.77 2.35
CA GLN A 213 -17.21 -20.50 2.35
C GLN A 213 -17.99 -19.44 1.59
N SER A 214 -17.91 -18.18 2.02
CA SER A 214 -18.62 -17.06 1.41
C SER A 214 -17.64 -16.05 0.82
N PHE A 215 -17.96 -15.57 -0.38
CA PHE A 215 -17.15 -14.62 -1.14
C PHE A 215 -18.02 -13.46 -1.61
N ARG A 216 -17.44 -12.25 -1.61
CA ARG A 216 -18.10 -11.04 -2.09
C ARG A 216 -17.90 -10.88 -3.60
N LYS A 217 -18.76 -10.09 -4.22
CA LYS A 217 -18.55 -9.57 -5.58
C LYS A 217 -17.15 -8.98 -5.72
N GLY A 218 -16.52 -9.20 -6.87
CA GLY A 218 -15.12 -8.86 -7.13
C GLY A 218 -14.14 -10.01 -6.86
N ALA A 219 -14.57 -11.09 -6.20
CA ALA A 219 -13.71 -12.25 -5.99
C ALA A 219 -13.21 -12.85 -7.32
N LEU A 220 -11.94 -13.27 -7.32
CA LEU A 220 -11.26 -13.89 -8.44
C LEU A 220 -11.46 -15.41 -8.37
N VAL A 221 -11.82 -16.01 -9.51
CA VAL A 221 -12.13 -17.43 -9.64
C VAL A 221 -11.28 -18.02 -10.75
N VAL A 222 -10.41 -18.97 -10.40
CA VAL A 222 -9.61 -19.76 -11.35
C VAL A 222 -10.27 -21.13 -11.47
N LEU A 223 -11.07 -21.31 -12.53
CA LEU A 223 -11.75 -22.58 -12.79
C LEU A 223 -10.80 -23.57 -13.44
N ARG A 224 -10.88 -24.84 -13.02
CA ARG A 224 -10.12 -25.92 -13.65
C ARG A 224 -10.39 -26.01 -15.16
N TRP A 225 -11.68 -26.06 -15.54
CA TRP A 225 -12.10 -26.28 -16.93
C TRP A 225 -11.57 -25.22 -17.91
N ASP A 226 -11.43 -23.97 -17.47
CA ASP A 226 -10.87 -22.91 -18.32
C ASP A 226 -9.35 -23.07 -18.54
N ASN A 227 -8.67 -23.82 -17.66
CA ASN A 227 -7.21 -23.88 -17.53
C ASN A 227 -6.61 -25.26 -17.85
N GLU A 228 -7.41 -26.25 -18.28
CA GLU A 228 -6.90 -27.60 -18.63
C GLU A 228 -5.93 -27.60 -19.82
N HIS A 229 -5.89 -26.50 -20.59
CA HIS A 229 -4.93 -26.28 -21.67
C HIS A 229 -3.50 -25.99 -21.18
N LEU A 230 -3.32 -25.69 -19.89
CA LEU A 230 -2.01 -25.42 -19.28
C LEU A 230 -1.58 -26.61 -18.42
N GLU A 231 -0.49 -27.25 -18.80
CA GLU A 231 0.16 -28.25 -17.96
C GLU A 231 0.71 -27.58 -16.69
N GLY A 232 0.46 -28.17 -15.52
CA GLY A 232 0.94 -27.64 -14.25
C GLY A 232 0.24 -26.38 -13.74
N TYR A 233 -0.98 -26.07 -14.20
CA TYR A 233 -1.68 -24.84 -13.76
C TYR A 233 -1.89 -24.77 -12.24
N HIS A 234 -2.04 -25.92 -11.56
CA HIS A 234 -2.16 -26.00 -10.10
C HIS A 234 -0.90 -25.47 -9.42
N GLU A 235 0.27 -25.86 -9.92
CA GLU A 235 1.57 -25.42 -9.45
C GLU A 235 1.75 -23.92 -9.67
N LEU A 236 1.33 -23.39 -10.83
CA LEU A 236 1.39 -21.95 -11.11
C LEU A 236 0.54 -21.13 -10.12
N VAL A 237 -0.68 -21.59 -9.81
CA VAL A 237 -1.55 -20.96 -8.80
C VAL A 237 -0.91 -21.04 -7.42
N ARG A 238 -0.38 -22.20 -7.05
CA ARG A 238 0.26 -22.40 -5.74
C ARG A 238 1.50 -21.53 -5.56
N GLU A 239 2.37 -21.46 -6.57
CA GLU A 239 3.55 -20.60 -6.58
C GLU A 239 3.17 -19.13 -6.41
N ALA A 240 2.23 -18.63 -7.22
CA ALA A 240 1.77 -17.25 -7.14
C ALA A 240 1.16 -16.95 -5.76
N THR A 241 0.35 -17.86 -5.23
CA THR A 241 -0.25 -17.71 -3.90
C THR A 241 0.81 -17.63 -2.80
N ASN A 242 1.83 -18.47 -2.85
CA ASN A 242 2.92 -18.45 -1.88
C ASN A 242 3.79 -17.19 -2.03
N GLU A 243 4.07 -16.78 -3.26
CA GLU A 243 4.88 -15.59 -3.58
C GLU A 243 4.24 -14.31 -3.07
N PHE A 244 2.92 -14.16 -3.26
CA PHE A 244 2.19 -12.94 -2.90
C PHE A 244 1.42 -13.03 -1.56
N GLY A 245 1.46 -14.19 -0.90
CA GLY A 245 0.77 -14.41 0.38
C GLY A 245 -0.76 -14.40 0.28
N GLN A 246 -1.32 -14.69 -0.89
CA GLN A 246 -2.76 -14.60 -1.16
C GLN A 246 -3.55 -15.63 -0.34
N ASP A 247 -4.59 -15.23 0.39
CA ASP A 247 -5.52 -16.19 1.00
C ASP A 247 -6.42 -16.84 -0.07
N THR A 248 -5.88 -17.84 -0.75
CA THR A 248 -6.54 -18.55 -1.84
C THR A 248 -7.23 -19.80 -1.33
N LYS A 249 -8.54 -19.87 -1.53
CA LYS A 249 -9.36 -20.99 -1.10
C LYS A 249 -9.46 -22.03 -2.20
N THR A 250 -9.23 -23.30 -1.82
CA THR A 250 -9.44 -24.42 -2.72
C THR A 250 -10.88 -24.89 -2.64
N ILE A 251 -11.58 -24.86 -3.77
CA ILE A 251 -12.97 -25.30 -3.89
C ILE A 251 -12.99 -26.66 -4.57
N LYS A 252 -13.64 -27.65 -3.95
CA LYS A 252 -13.65 -29.04 -4.44
C LYS A 252 -14.84 -29.37 -5.35
N THR A 253 -15.89 -28.56 -5.33
CA THR A 253 -17.14 -28.79 -6.06
C THR A 253 -17.64 -27.53 -6.76
N GLY A 254 -18.28 -27.71 -7.92
CA GLY A 254 -18.97 -26.63 -8.63
C GLY A 254 -20.37 -26.32 -8.10
N LEU A 255 -20.85 -27.06 -7.11
CA LEU A 255 -22.18 -26.88 -6.52
C LEU A 255 -22.18 -25.66 -5.59
N VAL A 256 -22.70 -24.55 -6.10
CA VAL A 256 -22.79 -23.29 -5.35
C VAL A 256 -23.96 -23.40 -4.35
N ASN A 257 -23.68 -23.17 -3.07
CA ASN A 257 -24.68 -23.23 -2.00
C ASN A 257 -25.65 -22.04 -2.07
N LEU A 258 -25.12 -20.85 -2.39
CA LEU A 258 -25.87 -19.62 -2.49
C LEU A 258 -25.27 -18.74 -3.60
N GLY A 259 -26.09 -18.17 -4.46
CA GLY A 259 -25.64 -17.32 -5.57
C GLY A 259 -25.88 -17.97 -6.93
N LYS A 260 -24.95 -17.79 -7.85
CA LYS A 260 -25.04 -18.31 -9.22
C LYS A 260 -23.92 -19.31 -9.47
N ASP A 261 -24.19 -20.33 -10.28
CA ASP A 261 -23.20 -21.34 -10.63
C ASP A 261 -22.04 -20.75 -11.44
N PHE A 262 -20.85 -21.34 -11.29
CA PHE A 262 -19.63 -20.90 -11.97
C PHE A 262 -19.70 -20.89 -13.50
N GLY A 263 -20.66 -21.62 -14.09
CA GLY A 263 -20.94 -21.59 -15.53
C GLY A 263 -21.86 -20.45 -15.98
N SER A 264 -22.36 -19.62 -15.07
CA SER A 264 -23.27 -18.52 -15.41
C SER A 264 -22.54 -17.28 -15.93
N ARG A 265 -23.27 -16.40 -16.61
CA ARG A 265 -22.76 -15.10 -17.10
C ARG A 265 -22.24 -14.16 -16.01
N TYR A 266 -22.46 -14.47 -14.73
CA TYR A 266 -22.04 -13.64 -13.60
C TYR A 266 -20.57 -13.91 -13.19
N TYR A 267 -19.87 -14.77 -13.92
CA TYR A 267 -18.44 -15.00 -13.80
C TYR A 267 -17.76 -14.62 -15.11
N THR A 268 -17.40 -13.35 -15.22
CA THR A 268 -16.86 -12.75 -16.43
C THR A 268 -15.36 -13.00 -16.52
N LEU A 269 -14.87 -13.44 -17.69
CA LEU A 269 -13.45 -13.69 -17.91
C LEU A 269 -12.68 -12.36 -17.92
N ILE A 270 -11.56 -12.31 -17.21
CA ILE A 270 -10.66 -11.15 -17.22
C ILE A 270 -9.74 -11.25 -18.44
N GLU A 271 -9.78 -10.24 -19.30
CA GLU A 271 -8.83 -10.13 -20.41
C GLU A 271 -7.51 -9.56 -19.92
N ALA A 272 -6.40 -10.25 -20.22
CA ALA A 272 -5.08 -9.78 -19.88
C ALA A 272 -4.78 -8.46 -20.63
N PRO A 273 -4.52 -7.35 -19.92
CA PRO A 273 -4.26 -6.07 -20.57
C PRO A 273 -2.95 -6.15 -21.37
N LYS A 274 -2.97 -5.67 -22.62
CA LYS A 274 -1.79 -5.55 -23.48
C LYS A 274 -1.41 -4.08 -23.60
N VAL A 275 -0.22 -3.73 -23.13
CA VAL A 275 0.31 -2.36 -23.20
C VAL A 275 1.30 -2.28 -24.36
N ALA A 276 0.99 -1.46 -25.37
CA ALA A 276 1.92 -1.13 -26.44
C ALA A 276 2.73 0.11 -26.04
N VAL A 277 4.05 0.04 -26.14
CA VAL A 277 4.95 1.18 -25.92
C VAL A 277 5.50 1.62 -27.27
N LEU A 278 5.12 2.84 -27.70
CA LEU A 278 5.72 3.47 -28.87
C LEU A 278 6.93 4.30 -28.41
N SER A 279 8.08 4.07 -29.03
CA SER A 279 9.28 4.87 -28.78
C SER A 279 9.98 5.20 -30.10
N GLY A 280 10.54 6.40 -30.20
CA GLY A 280 11.20 6.93 -31.39
C GLY A 280 11.80 8.30 -31.11
N SER A 281 12.72 8.75 -31.98
CA SER A 281 13.46 10.02 -31.81
C SER A 281 12.58 11.28 -31.81
N GLU A 282 11.32 11.16 -32.21
CA GLU A 282 10.34 12.27 -32.28
C GLU A 282 9.22 12.16 -31.23
N VAL A 283 9.25 11.15 -30.36
CA VAL A 283 8.27 11.01 -29.28
C VAL A 283 8.94 11.49 -27.99
N SER A 284 8.57 12.70 -27.54
CA SER A 284 9.02 13.28 -26.27
C SER A 284 8.17 12.85 -25.10
#